data_AF-A0A973EYM0-F1
#
_entry.id   AF-A0A973EYM0-F1
#
_cell.length_a   1.000
_cell.length_b   1.000
_cell.length_c   1.000
_cell.angle_alpha   90.00
_cell.angle_beta   90.00
_cell.angle_gamma   90.00
#
_symmetry.space_group_name_H-M   'P 1'
#
loop_
_entity.id
_entity.type
_entity.pdbx_description
1 polymer ?
#
loop_
_entity_poly.entity_id
_entity_poly.type
_entity_poly.pdbx_seq_one_letter_code
_entity_poly.pdbx_strand_id
1 'polypeptide(L)'
;MKKIIKKAIYIAEEYAIKQLREGMNRSEREGVIIFADDQKKFIIDPGKVYVGQINEDNEPDAIVTVDRYQGQFQIVSEQIFIFSTGKGYEFNTSIESDMRILDLKDRIITAEVPTHSRNSPLFHCPSCREVRKFKFIKGELVLVE
;
A
#
# COMPACT_ATOMS: atom_id res chain seq x y z
N MET A 1 -3.03 -14.59 11.48
CA MET A 1 -3.57 -13.79 10.35
C MET A 1 -4.41 -12.58 10.80
N LYS A 2 -5.55 -12.74 11.51
CA LYS A 2 -6.37 -11.57 11.92
C LYS A 2 -5.64 -10.52 12.80
N LYS A 3 -4.65 -10.93 13.61
CA LYS A 3 -3.88 -10.03 14.48
C LYS A 3 -2.91 -9.13 13.71
N ILE A 4 -2.19 -9.68 12.72
CA ILE A 4 -1.26 -8.89 11.89
C ILE A 4 -2.02 -7.89 11.03
N ILE A 5 -3.14 -8.28 10.42
CA ILE A 5 -3.96 -7.36 9.61
C ILE A 5 -4.37 -6.13 10.42
N LYS A 6 -4.88 -6.33 11.64
CA LYS A 6 -5.25 -5.20 12.54
C LYS A 6 -4.06 -4.30 12.86
N LYS A 7 -2.87 -4.88 13.07
CA LYS A 7 -1.65 -4.11 13.34
C LYS A 7 -1.15 -3.37 12.11
N ALA A 8 -1.23 -3.99 10.95
CA ALA A 8 -0.86 -3.40 9.67
C ALA A 8 -1.74 -2.19 9.36
N ILE A 9 -3.06 -2.33 9.53
CA ILE A 9 -4.03 -1.24 9.38
C ILE A 9 -3.70 -0.12 10.37
N TYR A 10 -3.51 -0.42 11.66
CA TYR A 10 -3.15 0.60 12.65
C TYR A 10 -1.89 1.39 12.28
N ILE A 11 -0.84 0.72 11.81
CA ILE A 11 0.40 1.37 11.37
C ILE A 11 0.15 2.26 10.12
N ALA A 12 -0.69 1.79 9.19
CA ALA A 12 -1.08 2.59 8.04
C ALA A 12 -1.93 3.83 8.43
N GLU A 13 -2.81 3.70 9.43
CA GLU A 13 -3.56 4.83 10.01
C GLU A 13 -2.60 5.85 10.62
N GLU A 14 -1.66 5.43 11.46
CA GLU A 14 -0.64 6.29 12.06
C GLU A 14 0.23 7.00 11.00
N TYR A 15 0.58 6.27 9.95
CA TYR A 15 1.31 6.85 8.81
C TYR A 15 0.48 7.93 8.11
N ALA A 16 -0.79 7.67 7.81
CA ALA A 16 -1.67 8.65 7.16
C ALA A 16 -1.89 9.89 8.03
N ILE A 17 -2.14 9.72 9.34
CA ILE A 17 -2.35 10.82 10.28
C ILE A 17 -1.13 11.76 10.33
N LYS A 18 0.10 11.20 10.36
CA LYS A 18 1.34 11.99 10.37
C LYS A 18 1.56 12.83 9.12
N GLN A 19 0.88 12.52 8.02
CA GLN A 19 0.96 13.28 6.77
C GLN A 19 -0.07 14.41 6.65
N LEU A 20 -1.01 14.46 7.59
CA LEU A 20 -2.12 15.40 7.63
C LEU A 20 -1.88 16.49 8.68
N ARG A 21 -2.60 17.59 8.54
CA ARG A 21 -2.60 18.67 9.52
C ARG A 21 -3.39 18.31 10.77
N GLU A 22 -3.10 19.04 11.85
CA GLU A 22 -3.90 18.98 13.07
C GLU A 22 -5.36 19.34 12.78
N GLY A 23 -6.29 18.65 13.44
CA GLY A 23 -7.73 18.81 13.19
C GLY A 23 -8.26 18.04 11.96
N MET A 24 -7.47 17.10 11.42
CA MET A 24 -7.94 16.19 10.38
C MET A 24 -9.18 15.40 10.81
N ASN A 25 -10.00 15.04 9.83
CA ASN A 25 -11.18 14.22 10.03
C ASN A 25 -10.86 12.75 9.79
N ARG A 26 -11.27 11.89 10.72
CA ARG A 26 -11.34 10.43 10.53
C ARG A 26 -12.79 10.02 10.31
N SER A 27 -13.04 9.20 9.30
CA SER A 27 -14.35 8.60 9.07
C SER A 27 -14.22 7.17 8.54
N GLU A 28 -15.27 6.37 8.71
CA GLU A 28 -15.39 5.04 8.13
C GLU A 28 -16.65 4.99 7.28
N ARG A 29 -16.52 4.61 6.01
CA ARG A 29 -17.63 4.49 5.06
C ARG A 29 -17.39 3.28 4.18
N GLU A 30 -18.43 2.49 3.94
CA GLU A 30 -18.39 1.37 2.99
C GLU A 30 -17.24 0.38 3.22
N GLY A 31 -16.84 0.20 4.49
CA GLY A 31 -15.76 -0.72 4.87
C GLY A 31 -14.35 -0.17 4.72
N VAL A 32 -14.16 1.06 4.26
CA VAL A 32 -12.85 1.74 4.20
C VAL A 32 -12.71 2.80 5.29
N ILE A 33 -11.46 3.07 5.67
CA ILE A 33 -11.08 4.09 6.66
C ILE A 33 -10.51 5.29 5.91
N ILE A 34 -11.04 6.47 6.20
CA ILE A 34 -10.70 7.71 5.49
C ILE A 34 -10.15 8.72 6.49
N PHE A 35 -8.97 9.25 6.18
CA PHE A 35 -8.36 10.38 6.88
C PHE A 35 -8.21 11.55 5.93
N ALA A 36 -8.68 12.73 6.30
CA ALA A 36 -8.62 13.89 5.42
C ALA A 36 -8.44 15.21 6.17
N ASP A 37 -7.68 16.12 5.57
CA ASP A 37 -7.65 17.55 5.93
C ASP A 37 -8.14 18.40 4.73
N ASP A 38 -7.88 19.70 4.76
CA ASP A 38 -8.28 20.63 3.70
C ASP A 38 -7.52 20.43 2.38
N GLN A 39 -6.42 19.67 2.38
CA GLN A 39 -5.53 19.52 1.24
C GLN A 39 -5.33 18.06 0.78
N LYS A 40 -5.35 17.11 1.71
CA LYS A 40 -4.98 15.71 1.47
C LYS A 40 -6.07 14.79 2.00
N LYS A 41 -6.19 13.63 1.35
CA LYS A 41 -7.04 12.54 1.82
C LYS A 41 -6.34 11.21 1.58
N PHE A 42 -6.37 10.35 2.58
CA PHE A 42 -5.89 8.98 2.55
C PHE A 42 -7.05 8.03 2.76
N ILE A 43 -7.14 6.99 1.93
CA ILE A 43 -8.14 5.93 2.06
C ILE A 43 -7.40 4.61 2.26
N ILE A 44 -7.71 3.95 3.37
CA ILE A 44 -7.18 2.64 3.74
C ILE A 44 -8.31 1.64 3.61
N ASP A 45 -8.13 0.66 2.72
CA ASP A 45 -9.06 -0.44 2.54
C ASP A 45 -8.53 -1.69 3.27
N PRO A 46 -9.21 -2.15 4.34
CA PRO A 46 -8.86 -3.39 5.03
C PRO A 46 -8.82 -4.64 4.12
N GLY A 47 -9.49 -4.61 2.97
CA GLY A 47 -9.44 -5.65 1.94
C GLY A 47 -8.15 -5.62 1.09
N LYS A 48 -7.38 -4.52 1.12
CA LYS A 48 -6.09 -4.37 0.42
C LYS A 48 -4.90 -4.51 1.38
N VAL A 49 -4.97 -5.51 2.25
CA VAL A 49 -3.89 -5.88 3.18
C VAL A 49 -3.38 -7.26 2.81
N TYR A 50 -2.11 -7.32 2.40
CA TYR A 50 -1.45 -8.55 1.98
C TYR A 50 -0.48 -8.99 3.07
N VAL A 51 -0.52 -10.26 3.45
CA VAL A 51 0.28 -10.81 4.54
C VAL A 51 1.11 -11.98 4.02
N GLY A 52 2.40 -11.95 4.28
CA GLY A 52 3.33 -12.99 3.88
C GLY A 52 4.77 -12.57 4.19
N GLN A 53 5.73 -13.46 3.99
CA GLN A 53 7.15 -13.13 4.13
C GLN A 53 7.54 -12.15 3.01
N ILE A 54 8.22 -11.05 3.34
CA ILE A 54 8.69 -10.07 2.34
C ILE A 54 10.22 -10.00 2.31
N ASN A 55 10.84 -9.92 3.49
CA ASN A 55 12.29 -9.78 3.62
C ASN A 55 12.99 -11.15 3.58
N GLU A 56 14.12 -11.37 4.27
CA GLU A 56 14.80 -12.68 4.35
C GLU A 56 14.52 -13.42 5.68
N ASP A 57 13.86 -12.79 6.64
CA ASP A 57 13.44 -13.46 7.87
C ASP A 57 12.27 -14.41 7.59
N ASN A 58 12.01 -15.35 8.48
CA ASN A 58 10.92 -16.32 8.30
C ASN A 58 9.59 -15.84 8.89
N GLU A 59 9.51 -14.58 9.32
CA GLU A 59 8.35 -14.01 9.97
C GLU A 59 7.36 -13.45 8.94
N PRO A 60 6.05 -13.49 9.24
CA PRO A 60 5.05 -12.90 8.36
C PRO A 60 5.08 -11.38 8.46
N ASP A 61 5.28 -10.71 7.34
CA ASP A 61 5.18 -9.25 7.17
C ASP A 61 3.83 -8.86 6.57
N ALA A 62 3.63 -7.56 6.32
CA ALA A 62 2.45 -7.06 5.64
C ALA A 62 2.74 -5.92 4.65
N ILE A 63 1.89 -5.82 3.62
CA ILE A 63 1.78 -4.68 2.73
C ILE A 63 0.37 -4.12 2.82
N VAL A 64 0.23 -2.81 3.01
CA VAL A 64 -1.06 -2.11 2.98
C VAL A 64 -1.06 -1.13 1.82
N THR A 65 -2.06 -1.24 0.93
CA THR A 65 -2.28 -0.23 -0.10
C THR A 65 -3.09 0.93 0.48
N VAL A 66 -2.59 2.15 0.31
CA VAL A 66 -3.25 3.38 0.75
C VAL A 66 -3.46 4.29 -0.46
N ASP A 67 -4.71 4.61 -0.77
CA ASP A 67 -5.02 5.52 -1.87
C ASP A 67 -4.88 6.98 -1.40
N ARG A 68 -3.99 7.74 -2.04
CA ARG A 68 -3.70 9.14 -1.67
C ARG A 68 -4.27 10.13 -2.68
N TYR A 69 -4.89 11.18 -2.14
CA TYR A 69 -5.54 12.25 -2.87
C TYR A 69 -4.97 13.61 -2.46
N GLN A 70 -4.93 14.53 -3.41
CA GLN A 70 -4.72 15.96 -3.16
C GLN A 70 -5.94 16.72 -3.66
N GLY A 71 -6.66 17.34 -2.72
CA GLY A 71 -8.01 17.84 -2.95
C GLY A 71 -8.93 16.73 -3.46
N GLN A 72 -9.48 16.92 -4.66
CA GLN A 72 -10.40 15.95 -5.28
C GLN A 72 -9.72 14.92 -6.18
N PHE A 73 -8.41 15.08 -6.45
CA PHE A 73 -7.70 14.24 -7.42
C PHE A 73 -6.92 13.13 -6.71
N GLN A 74 -7.14 11.88 -7.11
CA GLN A 74 -6.25 10.79 -6.73
C GLN A 74 -4.91 10.99 -7.44
N ILE A 75 -3.80 10.96 -6.69
CA ILE A 75 -2.47 11.15 -7.27
C ILE A 75 -1.84 9.79 -7.58
N VAL A 76 -1.58 9.03 -6.52
CA VAL A 76 -0.86 7.76 -6.55
C VAL A 76 -1.25 6.98 -5.31
N SER A 77 -1.30 5.66 -5.41
CA SER A 77 -1.43 4.81 -4.24
C SER A 77 -0.06 4.55 -3.63
N GLU A 78 0.02 4.54 -2.30
CA GLU A 78 1.22 4.19 -1.56
C GLU A 78 1.12 2.76 -1.07
N GLN A 79 2.21 2.01 -1.19
CA GLN A 79 2.32 0.64 -0.74
C GLN A 79 3.18 0.66 0.52
N ILE A 80 2.55 0.52 1.68
CA ILE A 80 3.19 0.60 2.99
C ILE A 80 3.70 -0.79 3.36
N PHE A 81 5.02 -0.91 3.47
CA PHE A 81 5.71 -2.12 3.91
C PHE A 81 5.85 -2.11 5.42
N ILE A 82 5.40 -3.20 6.05
CA ILE A 82 5.35 -3.34 7.50
C ILE A 82 6.03 -4.66 7.85
N PHE A 83 7.13 -4.57 8.60
CA PHE A 83 7.93 -5.75 8.92
C PHE A 83 7.69 -6.21 10.34
N SER A 84 7.71 -7.53 10.49
CA SER A 84 7.78 -8.15 11.80
C SER A 84 9.10 -7.77 12.45
N THR A 85 9.03 -7.44 13.73
CA THR A 85 10.20 -7.28 14.59
C THR A 85 10.02 -8.21 15.78
N GLY A 86 11.11 -8.59 16.46
CA GLY A 86 11.00 -9.40 17.69
C GLY A 86 10.13 -8.77 18.79
N LYS A 87 9.71 -7.50 18.64
CA LYS A 87 8.85 -6.75 19.56
C LYS A 87 7.45 -6.46 19.00
N GLY A 88 7.16 -6.76 17.72
CA GLY A 88 5.88 -6.47 17.11
C GLY A 88 5.94 -6.26 15.61
N TYR A 89 5.29 -5.20 15.13
CA TYR A 89 5.26 -4.81 13.73
C TYR A 89 5.60 -3.34 13.62
N GLU A 90 6.42 -2.98 12.64
CA GLU A 90 6.90 -1.61 12.46
C GLU A 90 6.80 -1.20 10.99
N PHE A 91 6.52 0.08 10.77
CA PHE A 91 6.63 0.69 9.45
C PHE A 91 8.08 0.57 8.96
N ASN A 92 8.27 0.02 7.77
CA ASN A 92 9.59 -0.04 7.14
C ASN A 92 9.77 1.07 6.10
N THR A 93 8.90 1.09 5.08
CA THR A 93 8.95 2.09 4.01
C THR A 93 7.57 2.22 3.34
N SER A 94 7.42 3.27 2.55
CA SER A 94 6.28 3.48 1.65
C SER A 94 6.78 3.66 0.23
N ILE A 95 6.22 2.92 -0.72
CA ILE A 95 6.54 3.06 -2.14
C ILE A 95 5.32 3.62 -2.87
N GLU A 96 5.46 4.78 -3.49
CA GLU A 96 4.47 5.32 -4.42
C GLU A 96 4.42 4.45 -5.68
N SER A 97 3.26 3.88 -6.00
CA SER A 97 3.11 3.01 -7.18
C SER A 97 1.66 2.93 -7.66
N ASP A 98 1.48 2.92 -8.98
CA ASP A 98 0.20 2.65 -9.65
C ASP A 98 -0.13 1.16 -9.76
N MET A 99 0.66 0.31 -9.10
CA MET A 99 0.44 -1.11 -9.07
C MET A 99 -0.76 -1.47 -8.21
N ARG A 100 -1.51 -2.48 -8.66
CA ARG A 100 -2.51 -3.17 -7.87
C ARG A 100 -1.92 -4.50 -7.45
N ILE A 101 -1.57 -4.64 -6.18
CA ILE A 101 -1.12 -5.93 -5.65
C ILE A 101 -2.26 -6.94 -5.77
N LEU A 102 -1.93 -8.15 -6.20
CA LEU A 102 -2.86 -9.26 -6.38
C LEU A 102 -2.60 -10.35 -5.33
N ASP A 103 -1.33 -10.63 -5.04
CA ASP A 103 -0.92 -11.66 -4.10
C ASP A 103 0.47 -11.38 -3.50
N LEU A 104 0.71 -11.95 -2.31
CA LEU A 104 2.00 -11.98 -1.64
C LEU A 104 2.26 -13.40 -1.14
N LYS A 105 3.14 -14.12 -1.84
CA LYS A 105 3.44 -15.52 -1.53
C LYS A 105 4.88 -15.86 -1.88
N ASP A 106 5.53 -16.67 -1.05
CA ASP A 106 6.91 -17.14 -1.26
C ASP A 106 7.91 -15.98 -1.50
N ARG A 107 7.70 -14.86 -0.80
CA ARG A 107 8.47 -13.60 -0.91
C ARG A 107 8.34 -12.89 -2.28
N ILE A 108 7.36 -13.30 -3.07
CA ILE A 108 7.02 -12.69 -4.35
C ILE A 108 5.75 -11.86 -4.20
N ILE A 109 5.85 -10.60 -4.60
CA ILE A 109 4.72 -9.69 -4.74
C ILE A 109 4.25 -9.80 -6.18
N THR A 110 3.06 -10.36 -6.39
CA THR A 110 2.41 -10.38 -7.71
C THR A 110 1.52 -9.17 -7.81
N ALA A 111 1.74 -8.31 -8.80
CA ALA A 111 0.97 -7.09 -8.96
C ALA A 111 0.65 -6.82 -10.43
N GLU A 112 -0.49 -6.18 -10.67
CA GLU A 112 -0.85 -5.66 -11.96
C GLU A 112 -0.37 -4.22 -12.09
N VAL A 113 0.44 -3.92 -13.11
CA VAL A 113 1.06 -2.61 -13.35
C VAL A 113 0.58 -2.01 -14.67
N PRO A 114 0.48 -0.67 -14.78
CA PRO A 114 0.23 -0.01 -16.06
C PRO A 114 1.37 -0.27 -17.06
N THR A 115 1.06 -0.52 -18.33
CA THR A 115 2.07 -0.65 -19.40
C THR A 115 2.51 0.70 -19.97
N HIS A 116 1.81 1.77 -19.62
CA HIS A 116 2.08 3.13 -20.09
C HIS A 116 2.27 4.09 -18.91
N SER A 117 3.00 5.18 -19.13
CA SER A 117 3.19 6.23 -18.12
C SER A 117 1.90 7.01 -17.87
N ARG A 118 1.81 7.68 -16.71
CA ARG A 118 0.66 8.54 -16.33
C ARG A 118 0.31 9.63 -17.34
N ASN A 119 1.29 10.08 -18.12
CA ASN A 119 1.10 11.14 -19.12
C ASN A 119 0.52 10.59 -20.44
N SER A 120 0.35 9.28 -20.57
CA SER A 120 -0.25 8.64 -21.73
C SER A 120 -1.78 8.65 -21.64
N PRO A 121 -2.51 8.94 -22.74
CA PRO A 121 -3.96 8.74 -22.78
C PRO A 121 -4.37 7.28 -22.53
N LEU A 122 -3.43 6.33 -22.68
CA LEU A 122 -3.64 4.91 -22.44
C LEU A 122 -3.34 4.49 -20.99
N PHE A 123 -3.01 5.41 -20.07
CA PHE A 123 -2.69 5.05 -18.68
C PHE A 123 -3.86 4.35 -17.95
N HIS A 124 -5.09 4.83 -18.18
CA HIS A 124 -6.30 4.28 -17.56
C HIS A 124 -6.96 3.16 -18.39
N CYS A 125 -6.32 2.70 -19.46
CA CYS A 125 -6.84 1.62 -20.30
C CYS A 125 -6.80 0.28 -19.52
N PRO A 126 -7.96 -0.37 -19.27
CA PRO A 126 -7.99 -1.60 -18.49
C PRO A 126 -7.22 -2.77 -19.11
N SER A 127 -7.17 -2.83 -20.44
CA SER A 127 -6.39 -3.83 -21.19
C SER A 127 -4.91 -3.47 -21.33
N CYS A 128 -4.50 -2.29 -20.87
CA CYS A 128 -3.13 -1.79 -20.94
C CYS A 128 -2.45 -1.91 -19.56
N ARG A 129 -2.65 -3.08 -18.95
CA ARG A 129 -2.05 -3.48 -17.69
C ARG A 129 -1.49 -4.89 -17.85
N GLU A 130 -0.43 -5.17 -17.13
CA GLU A 130 0.22 -6.48 -17.16
C GLU A 130 0.52 -6.97 -15.75
N VAL A 131 0.50 -8.28 -15.57
CA VAL A 131 0.87 -8.91 -14.30
C VAL A 131 2.38 -9.09 -14.27
N ARG A 132 3.01 -8.53 -13.24
CA ARG A 132 4.44 -8.62 -12.97
C ARG A 132 4.69 -9.15 -11.57
N LYS A 133 5.87 -9.73 -11.39
CA LYS A 133 6.34 -10.27 -10.11
C LYS A 133 7.54 -9.48 -9.62
N PHE A 134 7.51 -9.13 -8.34
CA PHE A 134 8.56 -8.36 -7.69
C PHE A 134 9.09 -9.07 -6.45
N LYS A 135 10.37 -8.86 -6.16
CA LYS A 135 10.96 -9.09 -4.83
C LYS A 135 11.27 -7.75 -4.19
N PHE A 136 11.10 -7.68 -2.87
CA PHE A 136 11.56 -6.52 -2.11
C PHE A 136 13.00 -6.75 -1.66
N ILE A 137 13.93 -5.95 -2.17
CA ILE A 137 15.36 -6.08 -1.90
C ILE A 137 15.89 -4.72 -1.46
N LYS A 138 16.39 -4.64 -0.21
CA LYS A 138 17.05 -3.45 0.34
C LYS A 138 16.26 -2.13 0.20
N GLY A 139 14.94 -2.18 0.36
CA GLY A 139 14.09 -0.99 0.27
C GLY A 139 13.43 -0.77 -1.09
N GLU A 140 13.77 -1.59 -2.09
CA GLU A 140 13.30 -1.43 -3.47
C GLU A 140 12.54 -2.64 -3.98
N LEU A 141 11.64 -2.42 -4.94
CA LEU A 141 10.98 -3.49 -5.68
C LEU A 141 11.79 -3.83 -6.93
N VAL A 142 12.32 -5.04 -6.97
CA VAL A 142 13.08 -5.57 -8.09
C VAL A 142 12.20 -6.51 -8.89
N LEU A 143 12.04 -6.22 -10.18
CA LEU A 143 11.31 -7.07 -11.12
C LEU A 143 12.01 -8.42 -11.24
N VAL A 144 11.25 -9.51 -11.16
CA VAL A 144 11.78 -10.87 -11.36
C VAL A 144 11.13 -11.59 -12.53
N GLU A 145 9.88 -11.26 -12.89
CA GLU A 145 9.15 -11.74 -14.09
C GLU A 145 8.10 -10.72 -14.55
#